data_AF-A0A9D7LTM2-F1
#
_entry.id   AF-A0A9D7LTM2-F1
#
_cell.length_a   1.000
_cell.length_b   1.000
_cell.length_c   1.000
_cell.angle_alpha   90.00
_cell.angle_beta   90.00
_cell.angle_gamma   90.00
#
_symmetry.space_group_name_H-M   'P 1'
#
loop_
_entity.id
_entity.type
_entity.pdbx_description
1 polymer ?
#
loop_
_entity_poly.entity_id
_entity_poly.type
_entity_poly.pdbx_seq_one_letter_code
_entity_poly.pdbx_strand_id
1 'polypeptide(L)'
;MTFEERGTPPAISDSMLQGAVLHQAQSGSNEKKCTRKHYRLQSPPAIVIGTCAHGLALIHALSNAGVSVISLDTNPTLPGTRTRFSCVELIPDINGPALLDALLDLHARIEAPDKPVLFLNNDRMVRTLGVHWHRLADKFHLSWSACANTLLPLLEKDSLELRCQQTGLRYPETCLIHNDMDARTAVTIIGFPMIIKPVRPLGGFKTFLPTNADELLRWTEIHQPDLPFRACASIPAMIEQFIFQR
;
A
#
# COMPACT_ATOMS: atom_id res chain seq x y z
N MET A 1 28.92 17.69 -52.22
CA MET A 1 28.73 16.50 -51.39
C MET A 1 27.42 15.87 -51.78
N THR A 2 27.53 14.78 -52.52
CA THR A 2 26.49 13.99 -53.14
C THR A 2 25.73 13.17 -52.10
N PHE A 3 24.40 13.16 -52.22
CA PHE A 3 23.50 12.27 -51.48
C PHE A 3 23.45 10.93 -52.22
N GLU A 4 23.89 9.85 -51.59
CA GLU A 4 23.74 8.48 -52.09
C GLU A 4 22.43 7.85 -51.58
N GLU A 5 21.73 7.22 -52.53
CA GLU A 5 20.48 6.50 -52.37
C GLU A 5 20.66 5.24 -51.50
N ARG A 6 19.77 5.06 -50.51
CA ARG A 6 19.64 3.79 -49.77
C ARG A 6 18.66 2.88 -50.50
N GLY A 7 19.19 1.80 -51.08
CA GLY A 7 18.44 0.72 -51.71
C GLY A 7 17.58 -0.07 -50.72
N THR A 8 16.43 -0.49 -51.22
CA THR A 8 15.42 -1.34 -50.60
C THR A 8 15.93 -2.77 -50.39
N PRO A 9 15.72 -3.41 -49.22
CA PRO A 9 16.01 -4.84 -49.06
C PRO A 9 14.88 -5.72 -49.64
N PRO A 10 15.20 -6.86 -50.28
CA PRO A 10 14.21 -7.75 -50.90
C PRO A 10 13.50 -8.65 -49.87
N ALA A 11 12.24 -8.97 -50.18
CA ALA A 11 11.40 -9.92 -49.47
C ALA A 11 11.93 -11.36 -49.63
N ILE A 12 11.97 -12.11 -48.53
CA ILE A 12 12.30 -13.55 -48.51
C ILE A 12 11.02 -14.34 -48.19
N SER A 13 10.81 -15.37 -49.01
CA SER A 13 9.61 -16.16 -49.23
C SER A 13 9.33 -17.27 -48.21
N ASP A 14 8.04 -17.58 -48.06
CA ASP A 14 7.46 -18.76 -47.40
C ASP A 14 7.93 -20.08 -48.05
N SER A 15 9.04 -20.68 -47.59
CA SER A 15 9.35 -22.09 -47.89
C SER A 15 10.40 -22.74 -46.96
N MET A 16 10.39 -22.45 -45.65
CA MET A 16 11.23 -23.16 -44.67
C MET A 16 10.45 -23.56 -43.40
N LEU A 17 9.28 -24.17 -43.61
CA LEU A 17 8.47 -24.77 -42.55
C LEU A 17 8.18 -26.24 -42.88
N GLN A 18 9.15 -27.13 -42.66
CA GLN A 18 8.91 -28.55 -42.34
C GLN A 18 10.21 -29.29 -42.01
N GLY A 19 10.24 -29.92 -40.82
CA GLY A 19 11.11 -31.07 -40.55
C GLY A 19 12.01 -30.98 -39.32
N ALA A 20 11.46 -31.15 -38.12
CA ALA A 20 12.13 -31.84 -37.01
C ALA A 20 11.12 -32.16 -35.89
N VAL A 21 10.63 -33.39 -35.91
CA VAL A 21 9.89 -34.03 -34.82
C VAL A 21 10.90 -34.82 -33.97
N LEU A 22 10.63 -34.89 -32.65
CA LEU A 22 11.28 -35.69 -31.59
C LEU A 22 12.45 -35.04 -30.83
N HIS A 23 12.11 -34.35 -29.74
CA HIS A 23 12.45 -34.88 -28.41
C HIS A 23 11.45 -34.35 -27.39
N GLN A 24 10.62 -35.25 -26.87
CA GLN A 24 9.81 -35.01 -25.68
C GLN A 24 10.75 -34.75 -24.50
N ALA A 25 10.87 -33.50 -24.08
CA ALA A 25 11.28 -33.18 -22.73
C ALA A 25 10.02 -33.23 -21.86
N GLN A 26 9.78 -34.38 -21.24
CA GLN A 26 8.93 -34.46 -20.06
C GLN A 26 9.58 -33.62 -18.96
N SER A 27 9.26 -32.31 -18.93
CA SER A 27 9.55 -31.51 -17.75
C SER A 27 8.52 -31.92 -16.71
N GLY A 28 8.87 -32.90 -15.90
CA GLY A 28 8.19 -33.16 -14.63
C GLY A 28 8.33 -31.89 -13.81
N SER A 29 7.32 -31.03 -13.84
CA SER A 29 7.11 -29.99 -12.84
C SER A 29 6.88 -30.71 -11.52
N ASN A 30 7.99 -30.97 -10.82
CA ASN A 30 7.98 -31.36 -9.43
C ASN A 30 7.52 -30.13 -8.64
N GLU A 31 6.23 -29.80 -8.73
CA GLU A 31 5.54 -28.98 -7.75
C GLU A 31 5.75 -29.68 -6.42
N LYS A 32 6.81 -29.27 -5.72
CA LYS A 32 6.97 -29.59 -4.31
C LYS A 32 5.68 -29.10 -3.66
N LYS A 33 4.76 -30.01 -3.35
CA LYS A 33 3.64 -29.76 -2.45
C LYS A 33 4.26 -29.22 -1.17
N CYS A 34 4.34 -27.90 -1.06
CA CYS A 34 4.69 -27.24 0.18
C CYS A 34 3.51 -27.53 1.10
N THR A 35 3.67 -28.53 1.95
CA THR A 35 2.64 -28.91 2.91
C THR A 35 2.47 -27.73 3.85
N ARG A 36 1.40 -26.95 3.63
CA ARG A 36 1.07 -25.80 4.47
C ARG A 36 0.92 -26.27 5.92
N LYS A 37 1.48 -25.50 6.84
CA LYS A 37 1.57 -25.87 8.26
C LYS A 37 0.16 -25.88 8.88
N HIS A 38 -0.09 -26.87 9.75
CA HIS A 38 -1.26 -26.89 10.62
C HIS A 38 -0.87 -26.42 12.02
N TYR A 39 -1.76 -25.69 12.67
CA TYR A 39 -1.52 -25.05 13.96
C TYR A 39 -2.51 -25.58 14.99
N ARG A 40 -1.99 -26.22 16.04
CA ARG A 40 -2.77 -26.59 17.23
C ARG A 40 -2.31 -25.73 18.39
N LEU A 41 -3.20 -24.86 18.88
CA LEU A 41 -2.86 -23.82 19.84
C LEU A 41 -3.78 -23.88 21.05
N GLN A 42 -3.22 -23.63 22.22
CA GLN A 42 -3.95 -23.62 23.50
C GLN A 42 -4.71 -22.31 23.74
N SER A 43 -4.44 -21.29 22.92
CA SER A 43 -5.09 -19.98 22.96
C SER A 43 -5.24 -19.43 21.54
N PRO A 44 -6.14 -18.46 21.31
CA PRO A 44 -6.35 -17.87 20.00
C PRO A 44 -5.09 -17.13 19.54
N PRO A 45 -4.57 -17.41 18.33
CA PRO A 45 -3.39 -16.72 17.85
C PRO A 45 -3.69 -15.27 17.42
N ALA A 46 -2.66 -14.43 17.47
CA ALA A 46 -2.61 -13.20 16.72
C ALA A 46 -2.10 -13.47 15.30
N ILE A 47 -2.80 -12.96 14.31
CA ILE A 47 -2.40 -13.00 12.90
C ILE A 47 -1.91 -11.60 12.50
N VAL A 48 -0.61 -11.45 12.29
CA VAL A 48 0.02 -10.17 11.93
C VAL A 48 0.29 -10.11 10.44
N ILE A 49 -0.26 -9.11 9.75
CA ILE A 49 -0.08 -8.97 8.29
C ILE A 49 1.05 -7.99 7.99
N GLY A 50 2.10 -8.49 7.35
CA GLY A 50 3.34 -7.77 7.05
C GLY A 50 4.34 -7.79 8.20
N THR A 51 5.59 -8.05 7.87
CA THR A 51 6.74 -8.19 8.80
C THR A 51 7.74 -7.03 8.66
N CYS A 52 7.27 -5.85 8.22
CA CYS A 52 8.06 -4.62 8.27
C CYS A 52 8.32 -4.19 9.72
N ALA A 53 9.02 -3.06 9.93
CA ALA A 53 9.37 -2.59 11.28
C ALA A 53 8.16 -2.51 12.24
N HIS A 54 7.00 -2.01 11.78
CA HIS A 54 5.78 -1.97 12.57
C HIS A 54 5.27 -3.37 12.92
N GLY A 55 5.25 -4.28 11.95
CA GLY A 55 4.83 -5.66 12.17
C GLY A 55 5.75 -6.40 13.11
N LEU A 56 7.06 -6.22 12.98
CA LEU A 56 8.04 -6.84 13.87
C LEU A 56 7.89 -6.35 15.32
N ALA A 57 7.62 -5.06 15.52
CA ALA A 57 7.34 -4.51 16.85
C ALA A 57 6.09 -5.16 17.49
N LEU A 58 5.01 -5.33 16.71
CA LEU A 58 3.80 -6.03 17.17
C LEU A 58 4.07 -7.50 17.49
N ILE A 59 4.76 -8.21 16.59
CA ILE A 59 5.13 -9.61 16.77
C ILE A 59 5.93 -9.77 18.07
N HIS A 60 6.91 -8.91 18.32
CA HIS A 60 7.72 -8.93 19.54
C HIS A 60 6.87 -8.68 20.78
N ALA A 61 6.04 -7.64 20.78
CA ALA A 61 5.20 -7.29 21.92
C ALA A 61 4.22 -8.42 22.28
N LEU A 62 3.55 -8.99 21.28
CA LEU A 62 2.58 -10.07 21.45
C LEU A 62 3.26 -11.36 21.93
N SER A 63 4.38 -11.73 21.31
CA SER A 63 5.12 -12.94 21.70
C SER A 63 5.67 -12.82 23.13
N ASN A 64 6.19 -11.65 23.53
CA ASN A 64 6.64 -11.40 24.91
C ASN A 64 5.50 -11.45 25.93
N ALA A 65 4.27 -11.16 25.51
CA ALA A 65 3.07 -11.31 26.33
C ALA A 65 2.53 -12.76 26.34
N GLY A 66 3.22 -13.71 25.71
CA GLY A 66 2.81 -15.11 25.66
C GLY A 66 1.74 -15.43 24.61
N VAL A 67 1.43 -14.50 23.71
CA VAL A 67 0.48 -14.72 22.62
C VAL A 67 1.16 -15.48 21.48
N SER A 68 0.53 -16.54 21.00
CA SER A 68 1.01 -17.25 19.80
C SER A 68 0.81 -16.36 18.56
N VAL A 69 1.88 -16.13 17.80
CA VAL A 69 1.84 -15.25 16.62
C VAL A 69 2.09 -16.03 15.33
N ILE A 70 1.19 -15.85 14.37
CA ILE A 70 1.37 -16.27 12.97
C ILE A 70 1.43 -15.00 12.14
N SER A 71 2.40 -14.91 11.23
CA SER A 71 2.61 -13.72 10.41
C SER A 71 2.46 -14.05 8.93
N LEU A 72 1.85 -13.16 8.15
CA LEU A 72 1.73 -13.30 6.71
C LEU A 72 2.56 -12.23 6.01
N ASP A 73 3.40 -12.61 5.05
CA ASP A 73 4.15 -11.67 4.21
C ASP A 73 4.24 -12.17 2.77
N THR A 74 4.69 -11.34 1.84
CA THR A 74 4.97 -11.72 0.45
C THR A 74 6.47 -11.80 0.18
N ASN A 75 7.30 -11.04 0.91
CA ASN A 75 8.70 -10.89 0.59
C ASN A 75 9.59 -11.72 1.53
N PRO A 76 10.13 -12.88 1.08
CA PRO A 76 10.99 -13.73 1.91
C PRO A 76 12.31 -13.05 2.33
N THR A 77 12.71 -11.97 1.65
CA THR A 77 14.00 -11.33 1.90
C THR A 77 13.98 -10.34 3.06
N LEU A 78 12.79 -9.87 3.48
CA LEU A 78 12.67 -8.91 4.57
C LEU A 78 13.28 -9.47 5.87
N PRO A 79 14.01 -8.66 6.65
CA PRO A 79 14.57 -9.14 7.92
C PRO A 79 13.50 -9.74 8.86
N GLY A 80 12.29 -9.16 8.87
CA GLY A 80 11.19 -9.61 9.71
C GLY A 80 10.67 -11.01 9.40
N THR A 81 10.83 -11.53 8.17
CA THR A 81 10.38 -12.90 7.83
C THR A 81 11.23 -13.98 8.50
N ARG A 82 12.41 -13.62 9.02
CA ARG A 82 13.32 -14.52 9.76
C ARG A 82 13.15 -14.42 11.28
N THR A 83 12.12 -13.72 11.74
CA THR A 83 11.87 -13.59 13.19
C THR A 83 11.62 -14.96 13.82
N ARG A 84 12.16 -15.15 15.03
CA ARG A 84 11.89 -16.34 15.86
C ARG A 84 10.60 -16.24 16.68
N PHE A 85 9.99 -15.06 16.71
CA PHE A 85 8.85 -14.73 17.58
C PHE A 85 7.49 -15.01 16.91
N SER A 86 7.47 -15.43 15.65
CA SER A 86 6.26 -15.85 14.96
C SER A 86 6.54 -16.93 13.93
N CYS A 87 5.53 -17.70 13.55
CA CYS A 87 5.59 -18.52 12.35
C CYS A 87 5.20 -17.66 11.14
N VAL A 88 6.14 -17.39 10.24
CA VAL A 88 5.88 -16.58 9.05
C VAL A 88 5.47 -17.47 7.88
N GLU A 89 4.27 -17.27 7.33
CA GLU A 89 3.86 -17.87 6.05
C GLU A 89 3.97 -16.85 4.92
N LEU A 90 4.46 -17.30 3.77
CA LEU A 90 4.54 -16.49 2.56
C LEU A 90 3.28 -16.68 1.72
N ILE A 91 2.63 -15.57 1.37
CA ILE A 91 1.39 -15.55 0.60
C ILE A 91 1.56 -14.67 -0.66
N PRO A 92 0.70 -14.84 -1.69
CA PRO A 92 0.85 -14.11 -2.95
C PRO A 92 0.66 -12.60 -2.83
N ASP A 93 -0.17 -12.15 -1.89
CA ASP A 93 -0.46 -10.73 -1.68
C ASP A 93 -0.92 -10.45 -0.24
N ILE A 94 -0.43 -9.35 0.33
CA ILE A 94 -0.82 -8.85 1.66
C ILE A 94 -1.65 -7.56 1.60
N ASN A 95 -1.91 -7.00 0.42
CA ASN A 95 -2.63 -5.73 0.29
C ASN A 95 -3.91 -5.83 -0.56
N GLY A 96 -4.02 -6.79 -1.47
CA GLY A 96 -5.16 -6.97 -2.35
C GLY A 96 -6.05 -8.17 -2.01
N PRO A 97 -7.03 -8.49 -2.88
CA PRO A 97 -8.07 -9.48 -2.60
C PRO A 97 -7.57 -10.90 -2.26
N ALA A 98 -6.41 -11.30 -2.78
CA ALA A 98 -5.83 -12.62 -2.50
C ALA A 98 -5.44 -12.81 -1.02
N LEU A 99 -5.30 -11.73 -0.25
CA LEU A 99 -5.13 -11.80 1.20
C LEU A 99 -6.32 -12.50 1.87
N LEU A 100 -7.54 -12.28 1.39
CA LEU A 100 -8.74 -12.86 1.99
C LEU A 100 -8.74 -14.38 1.84
N ASP A 101 -8.36 -14.86 0.66
CA ASP A 101 -8.31 -16.30 0.36
C ASP A 101 -7.19 -16.97 1.17
N ALA A 102 -6.05 -16.29 1.32
CA ALA A 102 -4.97 -16.74 2.19
C ALA A 102 -5.39 -16.82 3.67
N LEU A 103 -6.17 -15.85 4.15
CA LEU A 103 -6.71 -15.86 5.51
C LEU A 103 -7.73 -16.99 5.72
N LEU A 104 -8.64 -17.20 4.76
CA LEU A 104 -9.62 -18.28 4.81
C LEU A 104 -8.96 -19.66 4.83
N ASP A 105 -7.96 -19.84 3.97
CA ASP A 105 -7.12 -21.04 3.93
C ASP A 105 -6.37 -21.23 5.26
N LEU A 106 -5.74 -20.19 5.79
CA LEU A 106 -5.04 -20.23 7.08
C LEU A 106 -5.99 -20.62 8.23
N HIS A 107 -7.17 -20.00 8.30
CA HIS A 107 -8.17 -20.32 9.31
C HIS A 107 -8.54 -21.81 9.31
N ALA A 108 -8.67 -22.44 8.14
CA ALA A 108 -8.99 -23.86 8.03
C ALA A 108 -7.91 -24.79 8.61
N ARG A 109 -6.70 -24.26 8.85
CA ARG A 109 -5.56 -24.99 9.43
C ARG A 109 -5.26 -24.62 10.87
N ILE A 110 -6.05 -23.74 11.48
CA ILE A 110 -5.89 -23.33 12.88
C ILE A 110 -6.94 -24.08 13.73
N GLU A 111 -6.46 -24.91 14.63
CA GLU A 111 -7.22 -25.49 15.73
C GLU A 111 -6.88 -24.70 17.02
N ALA A 112 -7.81 -23.87 17.49
CA ALA A 112 -7.67 -23.01 18.66
C ALA A 112 -9.02 -22.87 19.39
N PRO A 113 -9.05 -22.52 20.69
CA PRO A 113 -10.29 -22.44 21.46
C PRO A 113 -11.24 -21.29 21.04
N ASP A 114 -10.75 -20.29 20.32
CA ASP A 114 -11.55 -19.16 19.80
C ASP A 114 -10.94 -18.62 18.49
N LYS A 115 -11.63 -17.67 17.85
CA LYS A 115 -11.24 -17.05 16.59
C LYS A 115 -9.89 -16.31 16.71
N PRO A 116 -8.99 -16.46 15.72
CA PRO A 116 -7.77 -15.65 15.65
C PRO A 116 -8.08 -14.15 15.57
N VAL A 117 -7.16 -13.33 16.08
CA VAL A 117 -7.27 -11.86 16.06
C VAL A 117 -6.36 -11.29 14.98
N LEU A 118 -6.91 -10.43 14.11
CA LEU A 118 -6.17 -9.83 13.00
C LEU A 118 -5.51 -8.50 13.39
N PHE A 119 -4.24 -8.35 13.02
CA PHE A 119 -3.44 -7.13 13.13
C PHE A 119 -2.97 -6.69 11.75
N LEU A 120 -3.45 -5.53 11.31
CA LEU A 120 -3.18 -4.96 9.99
C LEU A 120 -2.26 -3.75 10.13
N ASN A 121 -1.17 -3.73 9.36
CA ASN A 121 -0.06 -2.80 9.60
C ASN A 121 0.00 -1.63 8.62
N ASN A 122 -0.97 -1.51 7.72
CA ASN A 122 -1.09 -0.37 6.82
C ASN A 122 -2.54 -0.14 6.35
N ASP A 123 -2.79 1.05 5.80
CA ASP A 123 -4.13 1.47 5.36
C ASP A 123 -4.67 0.64 4.19
N ARG A 124 -3.81 0.07 3.34
CA ARG A 124 -4.24 -0.80 2.22
C ARG A 124 -4.84 -2.10 2.74
N MET A 125 -4.20 -2.73 3.72
CA MET A 125 -4.72 -3.92 4.40
C MET A 125 -6.06 -3.62 5.06
N VAL A 126 -6.15 -2.50 5.79
CA VAL A 126 -7.37 -2.05 6.46
C VAL A 126 -8.50 -1.84 5.45
N ARG A 127 -8.22 -1.13 4.34
CA ARG A 127 -9.17 -0.91 3.25
C ARG A 127 -9.65 -2.23 2.67
N THR A 128 -8.74 -3.10 2.27
CA THR A 128 -9.06 -4.37 1.61
C THR A 128 -9.90 -5.29 2.50
N LEU A 129 -9.52 -5.45 3.78
CA LEU A 129 -10.29 -6.27 4.70
C LEU A 129 -11.61 -5.62 5.10
N GLY A 130 -11.64 -4.31 5.32
CA GLY A 130 -12.85 -3.61 5.73
C GLY A 130 -13.95 -3.68 4.67
N VAL A 131 -13.62 -3.47 3.39
CA VAL A 131 -14.58 -3.57 2.27
C VAL A 131 -15.19 -4.97 2.15
N HIS A 132 -14.41 -6.00 2.49
CA HIS A 132 -14.82 -7.39 2.35
C HIS A 132 -15.01 -8.12 3.69
N TRP A 133 -15.20 -7.37 4.79
CA TRP A 133 -15.17 -7.94 6.13
C TRP A 133 -16.22 -9.02 6.36
N HIS A 134 -17.38 -8.90 5.69
CA HIS A 134 -18.45 -9.90 5.73
C HIS A 134 -17.97 -11.32 5.38
N ARG A 135 -16.91 -11.49 4.57
CA ARG A 135 -16.34 -12.81 4.24
C ARG A 135 -15.55 -13.44 5.39
N LEU A 136 -15.09 -12.64 6.35
CA LEU A 136 -14.16 -13.03 7.41
C LEU A 136 -14.75 -12.90 8.83
N ALA A 137 -15.86 -12.20 9.00
CA ALA A 137 -16.46 -11.86 10.31
C ALA A 137 -16.74 -13.08 11.20
N ASP A 138 -17.16 -14.20 10.60
CA ASP A 138 -17.44 -15.43 11.35
C ASP A 138 -16.20 -16.25 11.71
N LYS A 139 -15.01 -15.82 11.25
CA LYS A 139 -13.76 -16.59 11.35
C LYS A 139 -12.67 -15.87 12.13
N PHE A 140 -12.73 -14.54 12.18
CA PHE A 140 -11.69 -13.72 12.79
C PHE A 140 -12.29 -12.63 13.67
N HIS A 141 -11.51 -12.21 14.68
CA HIS A 141 -11.74 -10.95 15.38
C HIS A 141 -10.96 -9.81 14.74
N LEU A 142 -11.61 -8.66 14.62
CA LEU A 142 -11.01 -7.42 14.14
C LEU A 142 -11.57 -6.27 14.98
N SER A 143 -10.69 -5.58 15.71
CA SER A 143 -11.05 -4.66 16.81
C SER A 143 -11.94 -3.50 16.39
N TRP A 144 -11.84 -3.06 15.14
CA TRP A 144 -12.59 -1.93 14.58
C TRP A 144 -13.72 -2.36 13.63
N SER A 145 -14.00 -3.65 13.49
CA SER A 145 -15.02 -4.16 12.55
C SER A 145 -16.39 -3.52 12.74
N ALA A 146 -16.81 -3.28 13.99
CA ALA A 146 -18.08 -2.65 14.32
C ALA A 146 -18.20 -1.20 13.79
N CYS A 147 -17.08 -0.51 13.55
CA CYS A 147 -17.05 0.86 13.03
C CYS A 147 -16.45 0.97 11.63
N ALA A 148 -16.30 -0.13 10.89
CA ALA A 148 -15.70 -0.15 9.56
C ALA A 148 -16.31 0.87 8.59
N ASN A 149 -17.65 1.02 8.58
CA ASN A 149 -18.34 1.98 7.71
C ASN A 149 -17.98 3.45 8.00
N THR A 150 -17.59 3.76 9.23
CA THR A 150 -17.12 5.12 9.61
C THR A 150 -15.62 5.25 9.39
N LEU A 151 -14.85 4.18 9.64
CA LEU A 151 -13.40 4.17 9.54
C LEU A 151 -12.92 4.22 8.08
N LEU A 152 -13.48 3.41 7.19
CA LEU A 152 -13.01 3.27 5.82
C LEU A 152 -13.00 4.59 5.02
N PRO A 153 -14.02 5.46 5.12
CA PRO A 153 -13.95 6.78 4.51
C PRO A 153 -12.73 7.60 4.97
N LEU A 154 -12.35 7.51 6.25
CA LEU A 154 -11.24 8.29 6.84
C LEU A 154 -9.85 7.91 6.31
N LEU A 155 -9.72 6.77 5.64
CA LEU A 155 -8.46 6.36 5.01
C LEU A 155 -8.14 7.21 3.77
N GLU A 156 -9.15 7.80 3.13
CA GLU A 156 -8.97 8.65 1.96
C GLU A 156 -8.84 10.11 2.37
N LYS A 157 -7.68 10.70 2.08
CA LYS A 157 -7.41 12.10 2.39
C LYS A 157 -8.40 13.06 1.72
N ASP A 158 -8.95 12.67 0.57
CA ASP A 158 -9.90 13.47 -0.19
C ASP A 158 -11.29 13.54 0.46
N SER A 159 -11.64 12.56 1.31
CA SER A 159 -12.92 12.55 2.01
C SER A 159 -12.90 13.34 3.33
N LEU A 160 -11.70 13.64 3.86
CA LEU A 160 -11.53 14.21 5.19
C LEU A 160 -12.14 15.61 5.30
N GLU A 161 -11.96 16.45 4.28
CA GLU A 161 -12.53 17.80 4.25
C GLU A 161 -14.06 17.76 4.36
N LEU A 162 -14.70 16.99 3.48
CA LEU A 162 -16.14 16.80 3.48
C LEU A 162 -16.62 16.24 4.83
N ARG A 163 -15.88 15.29 5.42
CA ARG A 163 -16.22 14.72 6.72
C ARG A 163 -16.09 15.72 7.86
N CYS A 164 -15.07 16.58 7.84
CA CYS A 164 -14.91 17.66 8.80
C CYS A 164 -16.08 18.65 8.70
N GLN A 165 -16.47 19.04 7.49
CA GLN A 165 -17.63 19.90 7.26
C GLN A 165 -18.93 19.27 7.82
N GLN A 166 -19.18 17.98 7.54
CA GLN A 166 -20.33 17.25 8.05
C GLN A 166 -20.38 17.14 9.58
N THR A 167 -19.23 17.19 10.25
CA THR A 167 -19.10 17.03 11.71
C THR A 167 -18.89 18.35 12.44
N GLY A 168 -18.82 19.47 11.72
CA GLY A 168 -18.51 20.78 12.28
C GLY A 168 -17.06 20.93 12.75
N LEU A 169 -16.16 20.00 12.39
CA LEU A 169 -14.74 20.11 12.66
C LEU A 169 -14.11 21.11 11.69
N ARG A 170 -13.25 21.98 12.21
CA ARG A 170 -12.47 22.90 11.37
C ARG A 170 -11.48 22.09 10.53
N TYR A 171 -11.49 22.32 9.23
CA TYR A 171 -10.51 21.78 8.29
C TYR A 171 -9.75 22.96 7.66
N PRO A 172 -8.42 22.88 7.50
CA PRO A 172 -7.67 23.95 6.86
C PRO A 172 -8.14 24.20 5.43
N GLU A 173 -8.17 25.47 5.02
CA GLU A 173 -8.47 25.83 3.64
C GLU A 173 -7.51 25.13 2.67
N THR A 174 -8.07 24.45 1.68
CA THR A 174 -7.35 23.50 0.85
C THR A 174 -7.77 23.64 -0.63
N CYS A 175 -6.80 23.50 -1.54
CA CYS A 175 -7.03 23.52 -2.98
C CYS A 175 -6.31 22.33 -3.63
N LEU A 176 -6.89 21.77 -4.68
CA LEU A 176 -6.21 20.80 -5.54
C LEU A 176 -5.52 21.53 -6.68
N ILE A 177 -4.28 21.15 -6.96
CA ILE A 177 -3.47 21.69 -8.05
C ILE A 177 -3.26 20.58 -9.08
N HIS A 178 -3.87 20.70 -10.25
CA HIS A 178 -3.66 19.82 -11.40
C HIS A 178 -2.78 20.45 -12.48
N ASN A 179 -2.57 21.76 -12.41
CA ASN A 179 -1.84 22.55 -13.40
C ASN A 179 -1.45 23.92 -12.81
N ASP A 180 -0.74 24.72 -13.58
CA ASP A 180 -0.27 26.04 -13.15
C ASP A 180 -1.38 27.05 -12.87
N MET A 181 -2.54 26.95 -13.55
CA MET A 181 -3.68 27.83 -13.27
C MET A 181 -4.26 27.54 -11.89
N ASP A 182 -4.38 26.26 -11.53
CA ASP A 182 -4.80 25.85 -10.19
C ASP A 182 -3.78 26.33 -9.14
N ALA A 183 -2.48 26.29 -9.45
CA ALA A 183 -1.44 26.79 -8.56
C ALA A 183 -1.58 28.31 -8.29
N ARG A 184 -1.83 29.11 -9.34
CA ARG A 184 -2.11 30.56 -9.20
C ARG A 184 -3.38 30.83 -8.41
N THR A 185 -4.40 29.99 -8.61
CA THR A 185 -5.66 30.05 -7.86
C THR A 185 -5.42 29.76 -6.39
N ALA A 186 -4.62 28.73 -6.06
CA ALA A 186 -4.26 28.39 -4.69
C ALA A 186 -3.50 29.53 -3.98
N VAL A 187 -2.61 30.25 -4.69
CA VAL A 187 -1.94 31.45 -4.14
C VAL A 187 -2.95 32.53 -3.75
N THR A 188 -4.00 32.70 -4.53
CA THR A 188 -5.01 33.74 -4.30
C THR A 188 -5.98 33.36 -3.17
N ILE A 189 -6.38 32.09 -3.10
CA ILE A 189 -7.34 31.59 -2.11
C ILE A 189 -6.67 31.37 -0.75
N ILE A 190 -5.57 30.61 -0.72
CA ILE A 190 -4.92 30.17 0.52
C ILE A 190 -3.90 31.20 1.02
N GLY A 191 -3.16 31.83 0.10
CA GLY A 191 -2.03 32.68 0.46
C GLY A 191 -0.87 31.91 1.11
N PHE A 192 0.11 32.66 1.63
CA PHE A 192 1.26 32.10 2.34
C PHE A 192 1.15 32.37 3.85
N PRO A 193 1.63 31.45 4.71
CA PRO A 193 2.31 30.19 4.38
C PRO A 193 1.35 29.06 3.99
N MET A 194 1.74 28.26 3.00
CA MET A 194 1.00 27.06 2.59
C MET A 194 1.90 25.84 2.53
N ILE A 195 1.28 24.66 2.63
CA ILE A 195 1.94 23.37 2.50
C ILE A 195 1.40 22.68 1.24
N ILE A 196 2.31 22.17 0.41
CA ILE A 196 2.02 21.38 -0.78
C ILE A 196 2.40 19.92 -0.53
N LYS A 197 1.53 19.00 -0.90
CA LYS A 197 1.79 17.55 -0.86
C LYS A 197 1.21 16.89 -2.12
N PRO A 198 1.81 15.81 -2.66
CA PRO A 198 1.12 15.01 -3.65
C PRO A 198 -0.11 14.34 -3.03
N VAL A 199 -1.19 14.26 -3.79
CA VAL A 199 -2.39 13.53 -3.38
C VAL A 199 -2.10 12.02 -3.36
N ARG A 200 -1.33 11.55 -4.35
CA ARG A 200 -0.99 10.13 -4.50
C ARG A 200 0.09 9.69 -3.48
N PRO A 201 -0.05 8.50 -2.88
CA PRO A 201 1.03 7.91 -2.09
C PRO A 201 2.31 7.73 -2.92
N LEU A 202 3.48 7.91 -2.31
CA LEU A 202 4.80 7.74 -2.94
C LEU A 202 5.13 8.72 -4.09
N GLY A 203 4.51 9.91 -4.13
CA GLY A 203 4.96 10.96 -5.05
C GLY A 203 6.43 11.34 -4.83
N GLY A 204 7.05 11.95 -5.83
CA GLY A 204 8.46 12.36 -5.85
C GLY A 204 8.90 13.32 -4.73
N PHE A 205 7.94 13.82 -3.94
CA PHE A 205 8.20 14.56 -2.71
C PHE A 205 7.13 14.28 -1.66
N LYS A 206 7.43 14.51 -0.37
CA LYS A 206 6.46 14.32 0.72
C LYS A 206 5.72 15.61 1.07
N THR A 207 6.45 16.71 1.14
CA THR A 207 5.94 18.01 1.59
C THR A 207 6.85 19.11 1.04
N PHE A 208 6.24 20.18 0.55
CA PHE A 208 6.92 21.38 0.06
C PHE A 208 6.25 22.62 0.65
N LEU A 209 7.05 23.60 1.06
CA LEU A 209 6.58 24.86 1.66
C LEU A 209 7.07 26.02 0.79
N PRO A 210 6.29 26.42 -0.23
CA PRO A 210 6.65 27.58 -1.05
C PRO A 210 6.58 28.85 -0.20
N THR A 211 7.53 29.76 -0.44
CA THR A 211 7.56 31.08 0.19
C THR A 211 6.92 32.16 -0.69
N ASN A 212 6.77 31.88 -1.99
CA ASN A 212 6.20 32.78 -2.99
C ASN A 212 5.61 32.00 -4.18
N ALA A 213 4.92 32.71 -5.07
CA ALA A 213 4.22 32.12 -6.21
C ALA A 213 5.17 31.49 -7.25
N ASP A 214 6.34 32.11 -7.48
CA ASP A 214 7.31 31.61 -8.48
C ASP A 214 7.91 30.28 -8.05
N GLU A 215 8.18 30.12 -6.75
CA GLU A 215 8.62 28.85 -6.18
C GLU A 215 7.56 27.76 -6.35
N LEU A 216 6.28 28.08 -6.12
CA LEU A 216 5.19 27.11 -6.32
C LEU A 216 5.10 26.67 -7.78
N LEU A 217 5.10 27.62 -8.72
CA LEU A 217 4.99 27.34 -10.15
C LEU A 217 6.17 26.52 -10.69
N ARG A 218 7.39 26.86 -10.25
CA ARG A 218 8.57 26.06 -10.61
C ARG A 218 8.48 24.65 -10.04
N TRP A 219 7.96 24.51 -8.82
CA TRP A 219 7.78 23.19 -8.21
C TRP A 219 6.73 22.35 -8.96
N THR A 220 5.61 22.94 -9.38
CA THR A 220 4.58 22.25 -10.17
C THR A 220 5.10 21.78 -11.52
N GLU A 221 5.98 22.57 -12.16
CA GLU A 221 6.63 22.17 -13.41
C GLU A 221 7.60 21.00 -13.21
N ILE A 222 8.50 21.07 -12.22
CA ILE A 222 9.49 20.02 -11.94
C ILE A 222 8.79 18.70 -11.55
N HIS A 223 7.73 18.79 -10.76
CA HIS A 223 6.99 17.63 -10.23
C HIS A 223 5.69 17.35 -10.98
N GLN A 224 5.56 17.78 -12.23
CA GLN A 224 4.38 17.56 -13.06
C GLN A 224 3.89 16.09 -13.08
N PRO A 225 4.77 15.07 -13.12
CA PRO A 225 4.36 13.66 -13.07
C PRO A 225 3.65 13.23 -11.77
N ASP A 226 3.83 13.98 -10.68
CA ASP A 226 3.27 13.70 -9.35
C ASP A 226 1.90 14.36 -9.12
N LEU A 227 1.44 15.20 -10.04
CA LEU A 227 0.12 15.85 -9.96
C LEU A 227 -1.02 14.81 -9.84
N PRO A 228 -2.15 15.14 -9.18
CA PRO A 228 -2.43 16.43 -8.55
C PRO A 228 -1.75 16.59 -7.18
N PHE A 229 -1.52 17.84 -6.80
CA PHE A 229 -1.11 18.21 -5.45
C PHE A 229 -2.28 18.75 -4.63
N ARG A 230 -2.12 18.72 -3.31
CA ARG A 230 -2.99 19.36 -2.34
C ARG A 230 -2.21 20.51 -1.70
N ALA A 231 -2.70 21.73 -1.89
CA ALA A 231 -2.25 22.93 -1.21
C ALA A 231 -3.13 23.19 0.00
N CYS A 232 -2.55 23.46 1.17
CA CYS A 232 -3.26 23.55 2.44
C CYS A 232 -2.67 24.71 3.25
N ALA A 233 -3.54 25.54 3.85
CA ALA A 233 -3.08 26.63 4.72
C ALA A 233 -2.22 26.08 5.87
N SER A 234 -1.04 26.67 6.07
CA SER A 234 -0.16 26.27 7.17
C SER A 234 -0.52 27.03 8.44
N ILE A 235 -0.67 26.31 9.55
CA ILE A 235 -0.88 26.93 10.87
C ILE A 235 0.51 27.28 11.44
N PRO A 236 0.77 28.52 11.87
CA PRO A 236 2.11 28.99 12.26
C PRO A 236 2.89 28.10 13.24
N ALA A 237 2.22 27.50 14.22
CA ALA A 237 2.83 26.57 15.18
C ALA A 237 3.42 25.29 14.54
N MET A 238 3.02 24.96 13.32
CA MET A 238 3.46 23.78 12.59
C MET A 238 4.75 24.03 11.79
N ILE A 239 5.03 25.28 11.44
CA ILE A 239 6.18 25.65 10.58
C ILE A 239 7.50 25.41 11.31
N GLU A 240 7.56 25.71 12.61
CA GLU A 240 8.75 25.46 13.42
C GLU A 240 9.13 23.98 13.45
N GLN A 241 8.16 23.05 13.45
CA GLN A 241 8.45 21.61 13.48
C GLN A 241 8.95 21.06 12.13
N PHE A 242 8.59 21.68 11.01
CA PHE A 242 9.05 21.26 9.67
C PHE A 242 10.43 21.82 9.30
N ILE A 243 10.82 22.97 9.85
CA ILE A 243 12.12 23.59 9.57
C ILE A 243 13.29 22.83 10.24
N PHE A 244 13.05 22.14 11.36
CA PHE A 244 14.08 21.43 12.12
C PHE A 244 14.39 19.99 11.66
N GLN A 245 13.84 19.52 10.51
CA GLN A 245 14.17 18.20 9.94
C GLN A 245 15.01 18.27 8.65
N ARG A 246 15.75 19.36 8.41
CA ARG A 246 16.79 19.41 7.37
C ARG A 246 18.14 18.94 7.92
#